data_AF-A0A2V2N3M1-F1
#
_entry.id   AF-A0A2V2N3M1-F1
#
_cell.length_a   1.000
_cell.length_b   1.000
_cell.length_c   1.000
_cell.angle_alpha   90.00
_cell.angle_beta   90.00
_cell.angle_gamma   90.00
#
_symmetry.space_group_name_H-M   'P 1'
#
loop_
_entity.id
_entity.type
_entity.pdbx_description
1 polymer ?
#
loop_
_entity_poly.entity_id
_entity_poly.type
_entity_poly.pdbx_seq_one_letter_code
_entity_poly.pdbx_strand_id
1 'polypeptide(L)' 'MERDISLLVDIKTMCSDAISFLGDRSKEELQQDRQLQYALIRCLEVIGEAAKLISPDTKKNF' A
#
# COMPACT_ATOMS: atom_id res chain seq x y z
N MET A 1 -10.11 -7.38 -16.80
CA MET A 1 -11.02 -6.83 -15.77
C MET A 1 -10.80 -7.50 -14.42
N GLU A 2 -10.96 -8.83 -14.29
CA GLU A 2 -10.69 -9.55 -13.01
C GLU A 2 -9.27 -9.30 -12.44
N ARG A 3 -8.25 -9.29 -13.30
CA ARG A 3 -6.87 -8.96 -12.90
C ARG A 3 -6.76 -7.57 -12.26
N ASP A 4 -7.33 -6.55 -12.90
CA ASP A 4 -7.25 -5.18 -12.38
C ASP A 4 -7.99 -5.03 -11.05
N ILE A 5 -9.11 -5.75 -10.88
CA ILE A 5 -9.81 -5.83 -9.60
C ILE A 5 -8.90 -6.43 -8.53
N SER A 6 -8.18 -7.52 -8.82
CA SER A 6 -7.21 -8.11 -7.88
C SER A 6 -6.13 -7.10 -7.49
N LEU A 7 -5.56 -6.37 -8.46
CA LEU A 7 -4.54 -5.35 -8.19
C LEU A 7 -5.08 -4.21 -7.31
N LEU A 8 -6.32 -3.76 -7.55
CA LEU A 8 -6.98 -2.76 -6.72
C LEU A 8 -7.26 -3.27 -5.30
N VAL A 9 -7.61 -4.55 -5.16
CA VAL A 9 -7.78 -5.20 -3.85
C VAL A 9 -6.44 -5.28 -3.11
N ASP A 10 -5.36 -5.62 -3.80
CA ASP A 10 -4.01 -5.65 -3.20
C ASP A 10 -3.61 -4.25 -2.70
N ILE A 11 -3.81 -3.21 -3.51
CA ILE A 11 -3.55 -1.81 -3.12
C ILE A 11 -4.38 -1.43 -1.89
N LYS A 12 -5.69 -1.71 -1.93
CA LYS A 12 -6.58 -1.39 -0.81
C LYS A 12 -6.13 -2.09 0.48
N THR A 13 -5.80 -3.36 0.39
CA THR A 13 -5.35 -4.17 1.54
C THR A 13 -4.06 -3.61 2.12
N MET A 14 -3.06 -3.32 1.28
CA MET A 14 -1.78 -2.76 1.73
C MET A 14 -1.91 -1.35 2.31
N CYS A 15 -2.83 -0.53 1.79
CA CYS A 15 -3.15 0.76 2.40
C CYS A 15 -3.76 0.58 3.79
N SER A 16 -4.71 -0.34 3.95
CA SER A 16 -5.31 -0.66 5.25
C SER A 16 -4.29 -1.18 6.25
N ASP A 17 -3.41 -2.09 5.82
CA ASP A 17 -2.33 -2.64 6.64
C ASP A 17 -1.34 -1.53 7.06
N ALA A 18 -0.91 -0.67 6.14
CA ALA A 18 -0.01 0.43 6.47
C ALA A 18 -0.60 1.38 7.52
N ILE A 19 -1.88 1.73 7.40
CA ILE A 19 -2.59 2.55 8.40
C ILE A 19 -2.67 1.81 9.73
N SER A 20 -3.00 0.51 9.71
CA SER A 20 -3.11 -0.31 10.93
C SER A 20 -1.76 -0.50 11.63
N PHE A 21 -0.67 -0.68 10.89
CA PHE A 21 0.67 -0.85 11.45
C PHE A 21 1.17 0.46 12.06
N LEU A 22 0.91 1.59 11.41
CA LEU A 22 1.28 2.90 11.93
C LEU A 22 0.48 3.25 13.20
N GLY A 23 -0.82 2.97 13.21
CA GLY A 23 -1.70 3.31 14.32
C GLY A 23 -1.59 4.79 14.71
N ASP A 24 -1.48 5.06 16.02
CA ASP A 24 -1.35 6.41 16.57
C ASP A 24 0.11 6.82 16.86
N ARG A 25 1.10 6.12 16.27
CA ARG A 25 2.52 6.37 16.53
C ARG A 25 2.92 7.77 16.08
N SER A 26 3.73 8.44 16.91
CA SER A 26 4.36 9.69 16.52
C SER A 26 5.45 9.45 15.46
N LYS A 27 5.87 10.53 14.80
CA LYS A 27 6.98 10.50 13.85
C LYS A 27 8.27 10.02 14.50
N GLU A 28 8.54 10.44 15.73
CA GLU A 28 9.74 10.07 16.49
C GLU A 28 9.73 8.59 16.85
N GLU A 29 8.59 8.05 17.28
CA GLU A 29 8.43 6.61 17.52
C GLU A 29 8.67 5.81 16.24
N LEU A 30 8.08 6.24 15.12
CA LEU A 30 8.31 5.61 13.82
C LEU A 30 9.80 5.64 13.43
N GLN A 31 10.50 6.75 13.64
CA GLN A 31 11.92 6.88 13.30
C GLN A 31 12.84 5.94 14.09
N GLN A 32 12.43 5.54 15.29
CA GLN A 32 13.19 4.61 16.14
C GLN A 32 12.82 3.14 15.91
N ASP A 33 11.64 2.86 15.37
CA ASP A 33 11.19 1.51 15.07
C ASP A 33 11.50 1.11 13.62
N ARG A 34 12.64 0.44 13.42
CA ARG A 34 13.05 -0.06 12.10
C ARG A 34 12.13 -1.17 11.56
N GLN A 35 11.55 -1.97 12.44
CA GLN A 35 10.67 -3.07 12.00
C GLN A 35 9.39 -2.49 11.41
N LEU A 36 8.80 -1.49 12.07
CA LEU A 36 7.66 -0.77 11.56
C LEU A 36 7.99 -0.05 10.25
N GLN A 37 9.15 0.62 10.16
CA GLN A 37 9.58 1.24 8.90
C GLN A 37 9.63 0.23 7.75
N TYR A 38 10.22 -0.95 7.96
CA TYR A 38 10.26 -1.98 6.92
C TYR A 38 8.86 -2.52 6.55
N ALA A 39 7.96 -2.67 7.52
CA ALA A 39 6.58 -3.06 7.24
C ALA A 39 5.88 -2.01 6.35
N LEU A 40 5.99 -0.73 6.68
CA LEU A 40 5.39 0.36 5.90
C LEU A 40 6.01 0.49 4.50
N ILE A 41 7.34 0.39 4.40
CA ILE A 41 8.05 0.39 3.11
C ILE A 41 7.53 -0.77 2.25
N ARG A 42 7.37 -1.96 2.82
CA ARG A 42 6.87 -3.12 2.08
C ARG A 42 5.45 -2.91 1.57
N CYS A 43 4.56 -2.34 2.37
CA CYS A 43 3.21 -1.97 1.92
C CYS A 43 3.27 -1.01 0.72
N LEU A 44 4.10 0.03 0.80
CA LEU A 44 4.26 1.03 -0.28
C LEU A 44 4.85 0.43 -1.55
N GLU A 45 5.81 -0.50 -1.45
CA GLU A 45 6.35 -1.22 -2.61
C GLU A 45 5.28 -2.04 -3.33
N VAL A 46 4.47 -2.79 -2.60
CA VAL A 46 3.39 -3.61 -3.18
C VAL A 46 2.34 -2.71 -3.84
N ILE A 47 1.95 -1.60 -3.19
CA ILE A 47 1.03 -0.60 -3.76
C ILE A 47 1.60 -0.06 -5.08
N GLY A 48 2.85 0.39 -5.07
CA GLY A 48 3.50 0.94 -6.25
C GLY A 48 3.61 -0.06 -7.40
N GLU A 49 3.91 -1.32 -7.09
CA GLU A 49 4.02 -2.37 -8.10
C GLU A 49 2.66 -2.72 -8.69
N ALA A 50 1.63 -2.91 -7.86
CA ALA A 50 0.28 -3.17 -8.33
C ALA A 50 -0.25 -2.00 -9.18
N ALA A 51 0.00 -0.76 -8.79
CA ALA A 51 -0.46 0.44 -9.51
C ALA A 51 0.14 0.56 -10.93
N LYS A 52 1.40 0.11 -11.13
CA LYS A 52 2.00 0.07 -12.47
C LYS A 52 1.27 -0.89 -13.40
N LEU A 53 0.78 -2.00 -12.85
CA LEU A 53 0.19 -3.11 -13.61
C LEU A 53 -1.30 -2.91 -13.96
N ILE A 54 -1.98 -1.94 -13.32
CA ILE A 54 -3.38 -1.60 -13.66
C ILE A 54 -3.45 -1.08 -15.10
N SER A 55 -4.41 -1.58 -15.87
CA SER A 55 -4.61 -1.19 -17.27
C SER A 55 -4.96 0.30 -17.43
N PRO A 56 -4.62 0.92 -18.58
CA PRO A 56 -4.99 2.30 -18.85
C PRO A 56 -6.50 2.56 -18.82
N ASP A 57 -7.31 1.59 -19.23
CA ASP A 57 -8.77 1.72 -19.24
C ASP A 57 -9.32 1.83 -17.81
N THR A 58 -8.85 0.98 -16.90
CA THR A 58 -9.22 1.06 -15.49
C THR A 58 -8.77 2.39 -14.86
N LYS A 59 -7.54 2.87 -15.17
CA LYS A 59 -7.03 4.18 -14.69
C LYS A 59 -7.78 5.40 -15.20
N LYS A 60 -8.53 5.28 -16.30
CA LYS A 60 -9.35 6.37 -16.85
C LYS A 60 -10.77 6.38 -16.27
N ASN A 61 -11.24 5.23 -15.83
CA ASN A 61 -12.61 5.04 -15.35
C ASN A 61 -12.76 5.19 -13.82
N PHE A 62 -11.64 5.28 -13.09
CA PHE A 62 -11.54 5.51 -11.65
C PHE A 62 -10.46 6.58 -11.41
#